data_AF-A0A401JAM1-F1
#
_entry.id   AF-A0A401JAM1-F1
#
_cell.length_a   1.000
_cell.length_b   1.000
_cell.length_c   1.000
_cell.angle_alpha   90.00
_cell.angle_beta   90.00
_cell.angle_gamma   90.00
#
_symmetry.space_group_name_H-M   'P 1'
#
loop_
_entity.id
_entity.type
_entity.pdbx_description
1 polymer ?
#
loop_
_entity_poly.entity_id
_entity_poly.type
_entity_poly.pdbx_seq_one_letter_code
_entity_poly.pdbx_strand_id
1 'polypeptide(L)'
;MTDTTKAIPIKRYSAEELAARDREMALDDTRWYSEEELDELEERTPLLAARIAQRQARLEKLRPYQASGAAPPLTETALVQVLEEARAILLRDGGDLELVEISGTIVRVRLKGACVGCPNSMLDLKNVVEKIVRRTFPQVTEVQNTY
;
A
#
# COMPACT_ATOMS: atom_id res chain seq x y z
N MET A 1 31.16 20.21 -28.47
CA MET A 1 30.79 19.79 -27.10
C MET A 1 29.44 19.10 -27.20
N THR A 2 29.43 17.78 -27.38
CA THR A 2 28.21 17.01 -27.60
C THR A 2 27.65 16.56 -26.25
N ASP A 3 26.62 17.26 -25.80
CA ASP A 3 25.68 16.78 -24.79
C ASP A 3 25.03 15.50 -25.34
N THR A 4 25.21 14.38 -24.63
CA THR A 4 24.49 13.16 -24.92
C THR A 4 23.83 12.70 -23.63
N THR A 5 22.70 13.33 -23.33
CA THR A 5 21.73 12.81 -22.36
C THR A 5 21.20 11.48 -22.90
N LYS A 6 21.93 10.39 -22.66
CA LYS A 6 21.56 9.03 -23.05
C LYS A 6 20.45 8.57 -22.12
N ALA A 7 19.20 8.57 -22.62
CA ALA A 7 18.06 8.07 -21.87
C ALA A 7 18.33 6.62 -21.41
N ILE A 8 18.30 6.40 -20.10
CA ILE A 8 18.41 5.07 -19.51
C ILE A 8 17.06 4.37 -19.75
N PRO A 9 17.00 3.26 -20.51
CA PRO A 9 15.75 2.58 -20.76
C PRO A 9 15.22 1.99 -19.46
N ILE A 10 14.03 2.44 -19.03
CA ILE A 10 13.33 1.84 -17.89
C ILE A 10 12.85 0.46 -18.33
N LYS A 11 13.51 -0.60 -17.84
CA LYS A 11 13.12 -1.98 -18.10
C LYS A 11 11.74 -2.21 -17.50
N ARG A 12 10.73 -2.43 -18.35
CA ARG A 12 9.40 -2.89 -17.91
C ARG A 12 9.52 -4.38 -17.65
N TYR A 13 9.54 -4.76 -16.38
CA TYR A 13 9.49 -6.15 -15.97
C TYR A 13 8.06 -6.66 -16.13
N SER A 14 7.90 -7.87 -16.64
CA SER A 14 6.62 -8.59 -16.58
C SER A 14 6.24 -8.86 -15.13
N ALA A 15 4.96 -9.17 -14.87
CA ALA A 15 4.51 -9.56 -13.53
C ALA A 15 5.28 -10.78 -12.99
N GLU A 16 5.67 -11.68 -13.88
CA GLU A 16 6.41 -12.91 -13.59
C GLU A 16 7.86 -12.61 -13.19
N GLU A 17 8.51 -11.70 -13.94
CA GLU A 17 9.87 -11.24 -13.66
C GLU A 17 9.93 -10.46 -12.34
N LEU A 18 8.90 -9.66 -12.05
CA LEU A 18 8.79 -8.94 -10.79
C LEU A 18 8.65 -9.93 -9.62
N ALA A 19 7.75 -10.92 -9.74
CA ALA A 19 7.57 -11.96 -8.74
C ALA A 19 8.80 -12.86 -8.55
N ALA A 20 9.60 -13.10 -9.60
CA ALA A 20 10.86 -13.82 -9.49
C ALA A 20 11.91 -13.01 -8.73
N ARG A 21 11.99 -11.71 -8.99
CA ARG A 21 12.92 -10.80 -8.33
C ARG A 21 12.55 -10.55 -6.87
N ASP A 22 11.26 -10.44 -6.56
CA ASP A 22 10.77 -10.28 -5.19
C ASP A 22 11.07 -11.53 -4.35
N ARG A 23 10.96 -12.73 -4.94
CA ARG A 23 11.44 -13.99 -4.34
C ARG A 23 12.95 -13.99 -4.10
N GLU A 24 13.73 -13.58 -5.09
CA GLU A 24 15.19 -13.48 -5.00
C GLU A 24 15.63 -12.49 -3.91
N MET A 25 14.91 -11.38 -3.77
CA MET A 25 15.18 -10.34 -2.77
C MET A 25 14.60 -10.65 -1.38
N ALA A 26 13.98 -11.82 -1.19
CA ALA A 26 13.23 -12.17 0.04
C ALA A 26 12.19 -11.11 0.45
N LEU A 27 11.67 -10.37 -0.54
CA LEU A 27 10.54 -9.44 -0.40
C LEU A 27 9.21 -10.16 -0.67
N ASP A 28 9.26 -11.48 -0.89
CA ASP A 28 8.10 -12.33 -1.04
C ASP A 28 7.31 -12.34 0.28
N ASP A 29 6.07 -11.85 0.22
CA ASP A 29 5.07 -11.80 1.29
C ASP A 29 4.76 -13.21 1.89
N THR A 30 5.39 -14.28 1.38
CA THR A 30 5.21 -15.68 1.77
C THR A 30 6.10 -16.15 2.93
N ARG A 31 7.22 -15.46 3.27
CA ARG A 31 8.08 -15.86 4.40
C ARG A 31 7.65 -15.20 5.71
N TRP A 32 7.16 -16.01 6.64
CA TRP A 32 6.94 -15.61 8.03
C TRP A 32 8.24 -15.79 8.81
N TYR A 33 8.82 -14.70 9.34
CA TYR A 33 9.93 -14.73 10.28
C TYR A 33 9.40 -15.07 11.69
N SER A 34 10.00 -16.03 12.38
CA SER A 34 9.68 -16.25 13.79
C SER A 34 10.11 -15.07 14.66
N GLU A 35 9.63 -15.00 15.90
CA GLU A 35 10.12 -14.00 16.87
C GLU A 35 11.63 -14.10 17.05
N GLU A 36 12.17 -15.31 17.12
CA GLU A 36 13.62 -15.56 17.23
C GLU A 36 14.39 -15.06 15.99
N GLU A 37 13.88 -15.31 14.78
CA GLU A 37 14.52 -14.81 13.55
C GLU A 37 14.44 -13.28 13.44
N LEU A 38 13.39 -12.65 13.97
CA LEU A 38 13.24 -11.19 14.01
C LEU A 38 14.23 -10.55 14.99
N ASP A 39 14.43 -11.15 16.16
CA ASP A 39 15.38 -10.68 17.17
C ASP A 39 16.81 -10.72 16.62
N GLU A 40 17.21 -11.83 15.98
CA GLU A 40 18.51 -11.95 15.29
C GLU A 40 18.69 -10.90 14.18
N LEU A 41 17.60 -10.55 13.50
CA LEU A 41 17.61 -9.55 12.44
C LEU A 41 17.65 -8.13 12.99
N GLU A 42 17.07 -7.88 14.16
CA GLU A 42 17.10 -6.59 14.86
C GLU A 42 18.54 -6.25 15.27
N GLU A 43 19.29 -7.24 15.78
CA GLU A 43 20.70 -7.06 16.11
C GLU A 43 21.56 -6.69 14.89
N ARG A 44 21.28 -7.29 13.74
CA ARG A 44 22.10 -7.14 12.51
C ARG A 44 21.68 -5.96 11.65
N THR A 45 20.37 -5.74 11.53
CA THR A 45 19.73 -4.79 10.61
C THR A 45 18.44 -4.23 11.21
N PRO A 46 18.53 -3.29 12.17
CA PRO A 46 17.36 -2.79 12.91
C PRO A 46 16.23 -2.27 12.02
N LEU A 47 16.57 -1.56 10.93
CA LEU A 47 15.57 -1.01 10.00
C LEU A 47 14.85 -2.08 9.18
N LEU A 48 15.53 -3.18 8.86
CA LEU A 48 14.93 -4.28 8.13
C LEU A 48 14.01 -5.08 9.05
N ALA A 49 14.44 -5.34 10.30
CA ALA A 49 13.65 -6.03 11.31
C ALA A 49 12.36 -5.27 11.63
N ALA A 50 12.46 -3.95 11.87
CA ALA A 50 11.29 -3.11 12.11
C ALA A 50 10.28 -3.14 10.94
N ARG A 51 10.76 -3.13 9.69
CA ARG A 51 9.90 -3.23 8.50
C ARG A 51 9.20 -4.58 8.39
N ILE A 52 9.93 -5.67 8.67
CA ILE A 52 9.39 -7.03 8.62
C ILE A 52 8.37 -7.23 9.75
N ALA A 53 8.68 -6.81 10.97
CA ALA A 53 7.76 -6.88 12.11
C ALA A 53 6.45 -6.10 11.86
N GLN A 54 6.53 -4.86 11.33
CA GLN A 54 5.35 -4.09 10.94
C GLN A 54 4.51 -4.81 9.87
N ARG A 55 5.18 -5.44 8.91
CA ARG A 55 4.53 -6.19 7.83
C ARG A 55 3.83 -7.45 8.35
N GLN A 56 4.50 -8.24 9.18
CA GLN A 56 3.96 -9.46 9.77
C GLN A 56 2.82 -9.16 10.73
N ALA A 57 2.94 -8.14 11.59
CA ALA A 57 1.85 -7.72 12.47
C ALA A 57 0.58 -7.33 11.69
N ARG A 58 0.74 -6.76 10.49
CA ARG A 58 -0.38 -6.48 9.59
C ARG A 58 -0.96 -7.76 8.97
N LEU A 59 -0.11 -8.66 8.49
CA LEU A 59 -0.55 -9.92 7.87
C LEU A 59 -1.22 -10.84 8.90
N GLU A 60 -0.76 -10.90 10.16
CA GLU A 60 -1.41 -11.67 11.24
C GLU A 60 -2.86 -11.19 11.46
N LYS A 61 -3.08 -9.87 11.45
CA LYS A 61 -4.44 -9.30 11.57
C LYS A 61 -5.36 -9.72 10.42
N LEU A 62 -4.80 -10.06 9.25
CA LEU A 62 -5.52 -10.52 8.07
C LEU A 62 -5.58 -12.05 7.95
N ARG A 63 -4.79 -12.78 8.74
CA ARG A 63 -4.68 -14.25 8.73
C ARG A 63 -6.02 -14.98 8.94
N PRO A 64 -6.96 -14.54 9.82
CA PRO A 64 -8.26 -15.19 9.98
C PRO A 64 -9.11 -15.15 8.70
N TYR A 65 -8.92 -14.11 7.90
CA TYR A 65 -9.64 -13.88 6.64
C TYR A 65 -9.01 -14.69 5.50
N GLN A 66 -7.68 -14.75 5.44
CA GLN A 66 -6.96 -15.60 4.48
C GLN A 66 -7.23 -17.09 4.71
N ALA A 67 -7.28 -17.53 5.98
CA ALA A 67 -7.57 -18.92 6.33
C ALA A 67 -9.03 -19.33 6.06
N SER A 68 -9.97 -18.38 6.06
CA SER A 68 -11.40 -18.63 5.79
C SER A 68 -11.79 -18.37 4.33
N GLY A 69 -10.90 -17.81 3.51
CA GLY A 69 -11.23 -17.34 2.16
C GLY A 69 -12.20 -16.16 2.11
N ALA A 70 -12.53 -15.58 3.28
CA ALA A 70 -13.41 -14.42 3.40
C ALA A 70 -12.58 -13.14 3.45
N ALA A 71 -13.12 -12.03 2.94
CA ALA A 71 -12.47 -10.73 3.07
C ALA A 71 -12.69 -10.14 4.48
N PRO A 72 -11.74 -9.35 5.03
CA PRO A 72 -11.97 -8.64 6.29
C PRO A 72 -13.19 -7.70 6.16
N PRO A 73 -14.01 -7.55 7.21
CA PRO A 73 -15.18 -6.69 7.16
C PRO A 73 -14.76 -5.24 6.95
N LEU A 74 -15.47 -4.54 6.06
CA LEU A 74 -15.23 -3.12 5.78
C LEU A 74 -15.81 -2.29 6.92
N THR A 75 -15.07 -2.21 8.03
CA THR A 75 -15.39 -1.36 9.17
C THR A 75 -14.63 -0.04 9.08
N GLU A 76 -15.19 1.02 9.66
CA GLU A 76 -14.58 2.34 9.67
C GLU A 76 -13.18 2.30 10.30
N THR A 77 -13.02 1.67 11.47
CA THR A 77 -11.74 1.55 12.17
C THR A 77 -10.67 0.87 11.32
N ALA A 78 -11.02 -0.24 10.66
CA ALA A 78 -10.07 -0.98 9.83
C ALA A 78 -9.73 -0.21 8.55
N LEU A 79 -10.71 0.47 7.96
CA LEU A 79 -10.49 1.32 6.78
C LEU A 79 -9.59 2.52 7.11
N VAL A 80 -9.79 3.18 8.25
CA VAL A 80 -8.95 4.30 8.70
C VAL A 80 -7.49 3.86 8.83
N GLN A 81 -7.21 2.68 9.39
CA GLN A 81 -5.84 2.14 9.47
C GLN A 81 -5.19 1.97 8.09
N VAL A 82 -5.96 1.53 7.09
CA VAL A 82 -5.46 1.39 5.71
C VAL A 82 -5.28 2.76 5.05
N LEU A 83 -6.17 3.70 5.33
CA LEU A 83 -6.09 5.06 4.81
C LEU A 83 -4.90 5.84 5.39
N GLU A 84 -4.48 5.59 6.63
CA GLU A 84 -3.25 6.18 7.20
C GLU A 84 -2.00 5.86 6.37
N GLU A 85 -1.92 4.66 5.80
CA GLU A 85 -0.80 4.30 4.90
C GLU A 85 -0.85 5.08 3.59
N ALA A 86 -2.06 5.29 3.05
CA ALA A 86 -2.24 6.12 1.88
C ALA A 86 -1.90 7.59 2.20
N ARG A 87 -2.32 8.10 3.37
CA ARG A 87 -1.95 9.44 3.86
C ARG A 87 -0.44 9.61 3.96
N ALA A 88 0.29 8.63 4.48
CA ALA A 88 1.76 8.71 4.57
C ALA A 88 2.45 8.84 3.20
N ILE A 89 1.87 8.29 2.14
CA ILE A 89 2.35 8.46 0.76
C ILE A 89 1.98 9.86 0.26
N LEU A 90 0.71 10.26 0.43
CA LEU A 90 0.21 11.56 -0.04
C LEU A 90 0.91 12.75 0.64
N LEU A 91 1.23 12.64 1.92
CA LEU A 91 1.93 13.67 2.69
C LEU A 91 3.31 13.99 2.12
N ARG A 92 3.99 13.00 1.51
CA ARG A 92 5.28 13.23 0.82
C ARG A 92 5.13 14.15 -0.39
N ASP A 93 3.97 14.09 -1.04
CA ASP A 93 3.62 14.90 -2.20
C ASP A 93 2.88 16.20 -1.81
N GLY A 94 2.82 16.52 -0.51
CA GLY A 94 2.12 17.71 0.01
C GLY A 94 0.59 17.58 0.02
N GLY A 95 0.09 16.36 -0.12
CA GLY A 95 -1.31 16.00 -0.08
C GLY A 95 -1.78 15.43 1.26
N ASP A 96 -3.08 15.29 1.41
CA ASP A 96 -3.68 14.52 2.51
C ASP A 96 -5.04 13.94 2.08
N LEU A 97 -5.65 13.10 2.90
CA LEU A 97 -7.03 12.63 2.70
C LEU A 97 -7.77 12.44 4.02
N GLU A 98 -9.10 12.47 3.96
CA GLU A 98 -9.98 12.08 5.05
C GLU A 98 -11.06 11.11 4.56
N LEU A 99 -11.49 10.19 5.43
CA LEU A 99 -12.65 9.35 5.19
C LEU A 99 -13.92 10.18 5.43
N VAL A 100 -14.87 10.11 4.50
CA VAL A 100 -16.17 10.80 4.61
C VAL A 100 -17.27 9.83 4.96
N GLU A 101 -17.42 8.78 4.15
CA GLU A 101 -18.44 7.74 4.40
C GLU A 101 -18.12 6.42 3.71
N ILE A 102 -18.78 5.36 4.17
CA ILE A 102 -18.78 4.04 3.55
C ILE A 102 -20.21 3.73 3.11
N SER A 103 -20.44 3.64 1.81
CA SER A 103 -21.73 3.32 1.21
C SER A 103 -21.69 1.92 0.60
N GLY A 104 -21.94 0.89 1.42
CA GLY A 104 -21.90 -0.51 0.98
C GLY A 104 -20.49 -0.92 0.56
N THR A 105 -20.23 -0.99 -0.75
CA THR A 105 -18.91 -1.31 -1.33
C THR A 105 -18.17 -0.10 -1.88
N ILE A 106 -18.76 1.10 -1.78
CA ILE A 106 -18.16 2.36 -2.23
C ILE A 106 -17.62 3.11 -1.02
N VAL A 107 -16.35 3.52 -1.09
CA VAL A 107 -15.72 4.35 -0.05
C VAL A 107 -15.63 5.77 -0.55
N ARG A 108 -16.16 6.73 0.22
CA ARG A 108 -15.99 8.16 -0.09
C ARG A 108 -14.90 8.76 0.76
N VAL A 109 -13.94 9.40 0.11
CA VAL A 109 -12.86 10.14 0.75
C VAL A 109 -12.87 11.58 0.25
N ARG A 110 -12.36 12.50 1.05
CA ARG A 110 -12.03 13.85 0.59
C ARG A 110 -10.51 13.99 0.54
N LEU A 111 -9.98 14.22 -0.65
CA LEU A 111 -8.58 14.58 -0.82
C LEU A 111 -8.35 16.03 -0.35
N LYS A 112 -7.18 16.31 0.20
CA LYS A 112 -6.77 17.60 0.78
C LYS A 112 -5.37 18.00 0.32
N GLY A 113 -5.00 19.26 0.55
CA GLY A 113 -3.66 19.79 0.25
C GLY A 113 -3.39 19.93 -1.24
N ALA A 114 -2.16 19.65 -1.66
CA ALA A 114 -1.73 19.74 -3.06
C ALA A 114 -2.52 18.81 -4.01
N CYS A 115 -3.24 17.82 -3.47
CA CYS A 115 -4.11 16.92 -4.22
C CYS A 115 -5.40 17.59 -4.72
N VAL A 116 -5.82 18.71 -4.12
CA VAL A 116 -7.03 19.44 -4.50
C VAL A 116 -6.68 20.46 -5.57
N GLY A 117 -6.78 20.04 -6.84
CA GLY A 117 -6.71 20.97 -7.98
C GLY A 117 -5.69 20.65 -9.06
N CYS A 118 -4.93 19.56 -8.95
CA CYS A 118 -4.10 19.08 -10.05
C CYS A 118 -4.92 18.14 -10.97
N PRO A 119 -5.41 18.58 -12.14
CA PRO A 119 -6.23 17.75 -13.03
C PRO A 119 -5.48 16.53 -13.56
N ASN A 120 -4.15 16.59 -13.65
CA ASN A 120 -3.32 15.44 -14.06
C ASN A 120 -3.16 14.40 -12.95
N SER A 121 -3.13 14.81 -11.68
CA SER A 121 -2.81 13.91 -10.56
C SER A 121 -4.04 13.36 -9.85
N MET A 122 -5.23 13.95 -10.02
CA MET A 122 -6.44 13.45 -9.36
C MET A 122 -6.78 12.01 -9.72
N LEU A 123 -6.66 11.64 -11.00
CA LEU A 123 -6.94 10.28 -11.45
C LEU A 123 -5.92 9.29 -10.87
N ASP A 124 -4.64 9.63 -10.91
CA ASP A 124 -3.57 8.77 -10.40
C ASP A 124 -3.64 8.61 -8.88
N LEU A 125 -3.93 9.68 -8.13
CA LEU A 125 -4.05 9.64 -6.68
C LEU A 125 -5.28 8.84 -6.23
N LYS A 126 -6.44 9.03 -6.88
CA LYS A 126 -7.62 8.18 -6.68
C LYS A 126 -7.27 6.71 -6.88
N ASN A 127 -6.57 6.40 -7.98
CA ASN A 127 -6.15 5.04 -8.32
C ASN A 127 -5.19 4.44 -7.28
N VAL A 128 -4.29 5.25 -6.70
CA VAL A 128 -3.37 4.81 -5.64
C VAL A 128 -4.15 4.47 -4.37
N VAL A 129 -5.03 5.35 -3.91
CA VAL A 129 -5.86 5.12 -2.71
C VAL A 129 -6.73 3.88 -2.92
N GLU A 130 -7.38 3.77 -4.09
CA GLU A 130 -8.21 2.63 -4.44
C GLU A 130 -7.43 1.31 -4.44
N LYS A 131 -6.21 1.28 -5.00
CA LYS A 131 -5.34 0.09 -4.98
C LYS A 131 -4.97 -0.32 -3.55
N ILE A 132 -4.63 0.63 -2.69
CA ILE A 132 -4.24 0.36 -1.29
C ILE A 132 -5.44 -0.20 -0.52
N VAL A 133 -6.62 0.42 -0.67
CA VAL A 133 -7.85 -0.04 -0.04
C VAL A 133 -8.22 -1.44 -0.53
N ARG A 134 -8.26 -1.68 -1.85
CA ARG A 134 -8.60 -2.98 -2.44
C ARG A 134 -7.66 -4.12 -2.08
N ARG A 135 -6.37 -3.82 -1.83
CA ARG A 135 -5.41 -4.83 -1.36
C ARG A 135 -5.81 -5.43 -0.02
N THR A 136 -6.47 -4.62 0.84
CA THR A 136 -6.93 -5.07 2.15
C THR A 136 -8.40 -5.49 2.11
N PHE A 137 -9.24 -4.75 1.39
CA PHE A 137 -10.68 -4.96 1.26
C PHE A 137 -11.06 -5.21 -0.21
N PRO A 138 -10.88 -6.45 -0.71
CA PRO A 138 -11.18 -6.78 -2.11
C PRO A 138 -12.65 -6.59 -2.48
N GLN A 139 -13.56 -6.51 -1.50
CA GLN A 139 -14.97 -6.21 -1.72
C GLN A 139 -15.25 -4.75 -2.11
N VAL A 140 -14.29 -3.83 -1.94
CA VAL A 140 -14.46 -2.42 -2.32
C VAL A 140 -14.50 -2.28 -3.84
N THR A 141 -15.62 -1.78 -4.35
CA THR A 141 -15.87 -1.66 -5.79
C THR A 141 -15.35 -0.33 -6.35
N GLU A 142 -15.42 0.75 -5.58
CA GLU A 142 -14.95 2.06 -6.01
C GLU A 142 -14.55 2.92 -4.81
N VAL A 143 -13.53 3.76 -4.97
CA VAL A 143 -13.24 4.89 -4.06
C VAL A 143 -13.63 6.18 -4.75
N GLN A 144 -14.53 6.98 -4.18
CA GLN A 144 -14.95 8.28 -4.75
C GLN A 144 -14.33 9.44 -3.98
N ASN A 145 -13.85 10.45 -4.71
CA ASN A 145 -13.40 11.70 -4.10
C ASN A 145 -14.58 12.68 -4.00
N THR A 146 -14.88 13.14 -2.80
CA THR A 146 -15.86 14.21 -2.54
C THR A 146 -15.11 15.53 -2.36
N TYR A 147 -15.24 16.43 -3.33
CA TYR A 147 -14.66 17.78 -3.31
C TYR A 147 -15.43 18.73 -2.40
#